data_AF-A0A2D7U4R4-F1
#
_entry.id   AF-A0A2D7U4R4-F1
#
_cell.length_a   1.000
_cell.length_b   1.000
_cell.length_c   1.000
_cell.angle_alpha   90.00
_cell.angle_beta   90.00
_cell.angle_gamma   90.00
#
_symmetry.space_group_name_H-M   'P 1'
#
loop_
_entity.id
_entity.type
_entity.pdbx_description
1 polymer ?
#
loop_
_entity_poly.entity_id
_entity_poly.type
_entity_poly.pdbx_seq_one_letter_code
_entity_poly.pdbx_strand_id
1 'polypeptide(L)'
;MVQGQLVTDQVVDSAAVRGAQATAEPVQDEEIVSFQAEMPLPLHQAMADFIERCPNWDQYRLVQAALAGFLVQNGADSRELTRLYVGNMFRRDSLRHGV
;
A
#
# COMPACT_ATOMS: atom_id res chain seq x y z
N MET A 1 -26.82 36.24 38.13
CA MET A 1 -25.69 35.73 37.33
C MET A 1 -25.67 34.20 37.49
N VAL A 2 -25.98 33.48 36.39
CA VAL A 2 -25.62 32.07 36.05
C VAL A 2 -26.23 30.96 36.95
N GLN A 3 -27.24 30.19 36.49
CA GLN A 3 -27.17 28.88 35.75
C GLN A 3 -26.41 27.79 36.54
N GLY A 4 -26.81 26.52 36.69
CA GLY A 4 -27.60 25.62 35.86
C GLY A 4 -26.84 24.28 35.74
N GLN A 5 -27.56 23.14 35.71
CA GLN A 5 -27.13 21.79 35.26
C GLN A 5 -26.40 20.89 36.30
N LEU A 6 -27.02 19.80 36.81
CA LEU A 6 -27.25 18.45 36.24
C LEU A 6 -26.03 17.53 36.39
N VAL A 7 -26.09 16.64 37.38
CA VAL A 7 -25.22 15.46 37.48
C VAL A 7 -26.14 14.26 37.72
N THR A 8 -26.41 13.53 36.65
CA THR A 8 -26.80 12.13 36.70
C THR A 8 -25.62 11.35 36.14
N ASP A 9 -25.00 10.52 36.96
CA ASP A 9 -24.20 9.41 36.45
C ASP A 9 -24.54 8.17 37.28
N GLN A 10 -25.29 7.27 36.63
CA GLN A 10 -25.63 5.95 37.11
C GLN A 10 -25.11 4.94 36.07
N VAL A 11 -24.64 3.80 36.60
CA VAL A 11 -24.62 2.44 36.02
C VAL A 11 -23.69 2.20 34.81
N VAL A 12 -22.91 1.14 34.69
CA VAL A 12 -22.88 -0.20 35.30
C VAL A 12 -21.52 -0.86 34.94
N ASP A 13 -20.94 -1.58 35.90
CA ASP A 13 -19.82 -2.49 35.68
C ASP A 13 -20.34 -3.74 34.93
N SER A 14 -19.87 -3.97 33.70
CA SER A 14 -20.18 -5.18 32.94
C SER A 14 -18.90 -5.95 32.67
N ALA A 15 -18.57 -6.82 33.63
CA ALA A 15 -17.63 -7.91 33.46
C ALA A 15 -18.17 -8.91 32.42
N ALA A 16 -17.85 -8.67 31.15
CA ALA A 16 -18.11 -9.62 30.06
C ALA A 16 -17.03 -10.70 30.02
N VAL A 17 -17.39 -11.86 30.57
CA VAL A 17 -17.00 -13.23 30.21
C VAL A 17 -15.93 -13.34 29.12
N ARG A 18 -14.72 -13.73 29.53
CA ARG A 18 -13.74 -14.43 28.69
C ARG A 18 -14.26 -15.83 28.37
N GLY A 19 -14.24 -16.22 27.09
CA GLY A 19 -14.38 -17.64 26.74
C GLY A 19 -14.86 -17.93 25.32
N ALA A 20 -14.10 -17.52 24.30
CA ALA A 20 -14.14 -18.18 22.99
C ALA A 20 -12.86 -17.81 22.22
N GLN A 21 -11.80 -18.57 22.49
CA GLN A 21 -10.56 -18.52 21.73
C GLN A 21 -10.80 -19.29 20.43
N ALA A 22 -11.22 -18.60 19.38
CA ALA A 22 -11.02 -19.07 18.01
C ALA A 22 -9.62 -18.61 17.60
N THR A 23 -8.70 -19.56 17.48
CA THR A 23 -7.37 -19.36 16.89
C THR A 23 -7.53 -18.87 15.46
N ALA A 24 -7.60 -17.55 15.28
CA ALA A 24 -7.25 -16.92 14.02
C ALA A 24 -5.74 -17.05 13.88
N GLU A 25 -5.29 -17.92 12.99
CA GLU A 25 -3.92 -17.87 12.50
C GLU A 25 -3.68 -16.44 11.99
N PRO A 26 -2.54 -15.79 12.33
CA PRO A 26 -2.23 -14.51 11.72
C PRO A 26 -2.00 -14.79 10.24
N VAL A 27 -3.03 -14.57 9.43
CA VAL A 27 -2.86 -14.25 8.02
C VAL A 27 -1.89 -13.07 8.06
N GLN A 28 -0.64 -13.29 7.68
CA GLN A 28 0.28 -12.20 7.49
C GLN A 28 -0.25 -11.45 6.28
N ASP A 29 -1.20 -10.56 6.52
CA ASP A 29 -1.62 -9.57 5.56
C ASP A 29 -0.33 -8.85 5.16
N GLU A 30 0.12 -9.03 3.91
CA GLU A 30 1.11 -8.13 3.35
C GLU A 30 0.58 -6.72 3.61
N GLU A 31 1.29 -5.95 4.43
CA GLU A 31 0.86 -4.63 4.89
C GLU A 31 0.95 -3.67 3.70
N ILE A 32 -0.09 -3.71 2.85
CA ILE A 32 -0.19 -2.94 1.61
C ILE A 32 -0.88 -1.63 1.95
N VAL A 33 -0.22 -0.52 1.62
CA VAL A 33 -0.76 0.82 1.74
C VAL A 33 -1.15 1.34 0.37
N SER A 34 -2.37 1.86 0.24
CA SER A 34 -2.80 2.64 -0.92
C SER A 34 -2.68 4.13 -0.63
N PHE A 35 -2.35 4.92 -1.65
CA PHE A 35 -2.36 6.37 -1.55
C PHE A 35 -2.98 6.99 -2.80
N GLN A 36 -3.60 8.15 -2.61
CA GLN A 36 -4.16 8.95 -3.68
C GLN A 36 -3.37 10.26 -3.78
N ALA A 37 -3.03 10.66 -4.99
CA ALA A 37 -2.33 11.90 -5.26
C ALA A 37 -2.86 12.53 -6.55
N GLU A 38 -2.91 13.85 -6.60
CA GLU A 38 -3.13 14.58 -7.86
C GLU A 38 -1.90 14.45 -8.74
N MET A 39 -2.11 14.17 -10.04
CA MET A 39 -1.03 13.99 -11.00
C MET A 39 -1.16 15.03 -12.13
N PRO A 40 -0.07 15.72 -12.51
CA PRO A 40 -0.08 16.58 -13.68
C PRO A 40 -0.48 15.82 -14.95
N LEU A 41 -1.37 16.40 -15.76
CA LEU A 41 -1.88 15.76 -16.98
C LEU A 41 -0.77 15.25 -17.93
N PRO A 42 0.33 15.98 -18.19
CA PRO A 42 1.39 15.47 -19.06
C PRO A 42 2.05 14.19 -18.54
N LEU A 43 2.16 14.03 -17.21
CA LEU A 43 2.72 12.84 -16.60
C LEU A 43 1.76 11.65 -16.75
N HIS A 44 0.46 11.89 -16.54
CA HIS A 44 -0.56 10.87 -16.75
C HIS A 44 -0.59 10.37 -18.20
N GLN A 45 -0.52 11.28 -19.17
CA GLN A 45 -0.48 10.95 -20.59
C GLN A 45 0.76 10.11 -20.93
N ALA A 46 1.95 10.55 -20.49
CA ALA A 46 3.18 9.79 -20.72
C ALA A 46 3.14 8.39 -20.10
N MET A 47 2.54 8.25 -18.91
CA MET A 47 2.35 6.96 -18.25
C MET A 47 1.40 6.05 -19.04
N ALA A 48 0.25 6.57 -19.49
CA ALA A 48 -0.71 5.81 -20.29
C ALA A 48 -0.08 5.33 -21.61
N ASP A 49 0.55 6.24 -22.35
CA ASP A 49 1.27 5.96 -23.59
C ASP A 49 2.34 4.86 -23.41
N PHE A 50 3.07 4.89 -22.30
CA PHE A 50 4.08 3.88 -22.00
C PHE A 50 3.45 2.50 -21.76
N ILE A 51 2.40 2.44 -20.94
CA ILE A 51 1.70 1.20 -20.59
C ILE A 51 1.10 0.53 -21.85
N GLU A 52 0.49 1.31 -22.73
CA GLU A 52 -0.12 0.81 -23.98
C GLU A 52 0.89 0.08 -24.89
N ARG A 53 2.14 0.56 -24.92
CA ARG A 53 3.22 -0.07 -25.71
C ARG A 53 3.89 -1.25 -25.01
N CYS A 54 3.61 -1.46 -23.73
CA CYS A 54 4.35 -2.33 -22.85
C CYS A 54 3.40 -3.36 -22.19
N PRO A 55 3.10 -4.50 -22.84
CA PRO A 55 1.98 -5.39 -22.48
C PRO A 55 2.07 -6.03 -21.08
N ASN A 56 3.21 -5.94 -20.40
CA ASN A 56 3.40 -6.46 -19.05
C ASN A 56 3.36 -5.37 -17.97
N TRP A 57 3.12 -4.12 -18.34
CA TRP A 57 3.10 -3.00 -17.43
C TRP A 57 1.67 -2.57 -17.13
N ASP A 58 1.46 -2.13 -15.90
CA ASP A 58 0.25 -1.49 -15.43
C ASP A 58 0.63 -0.27 -14.57
N GLN A 59 -0.37 0.52 -14.19
CA GLN A 59 -0.15 1.75 -13.42
C GLN A 59 0.53 1.48 -12.07
N TYR A 60 0.12 0.44 -11.34
CA TYR A 60 0.66 0.13 -10.02
C TYR A 60 2.11 -0.30 -10.12
N ARG A 61 2.41 -1.21 -11.05
CA ARG A 61 3.76 -1.70 -11.31
C ARG A 61 4.70 -0.58 -11.71
N LEU A 62 4.24 0.33 -12.59
CA LEU A 62 5.02 1.48 -13.02
C LEU A 62 5.35 2.40 -11.86
N VAL A 63 4.36 2.77 -11.07
CA VAL A 63 4.54 3.68 -9.92
C VAL A 63 5.42 3.01 -8.85
N GLN A 64 5.19 1.74 -8.53
CA GLN A 64 6.01 1.00 -7.56
C GLN A 64 7.47 0.86 -8.02
N ALA A 65 7.72 0.56 -9.30
CA ALA A 65 9.06 0.51 -9.85
C ALA A 65 9.76 1.88 -9.79
N ALA A 66 9.05 2.93 -10.18
CA ALA A 66 9.57 4.29 -10.17
C ALA A 66 9.90 4.77 -8.75
N LEU A 67 9.00 4.55 -7.78
CA LEU A 67 9.21 4.93 -6.38
C LEU A 67 10.36 4.14 -5.75
N ALA A 68 10.38 2.82 -5.91
CA ALA A 68 11.45 1.98 -5.37
C ALA A 68 12.81 2.36 -5.97
N GLY A 69 12.87 2.53 -7.29
CA GLY A 69 14.08 2.95 -7.99
C GLY A 69 14.54 4.35 -7.57
N PHE A 70 13.62 5.31 -7.44
CA PHE A 70 13.94 6.66 -6.98
C PHE A 70 14.54 6.65 -5.57
N LEU A 71 13.93 5.92 -4.64
CA LEU A 71 14.42 5.83 -3.25
C LEU A 71 15.80 5.18 -3.19
N VAL A 72 16.01 4.07 -3.90
CA VAL A 72 17.32 3.38 -3.97
C VAL A 72 18.40 4.31 -4.52
N GLN A 73 18.12 5.04 -5.60
CA GLN A 73 19.07 5.99 -6.20
C GLN A 73 19.40 7.18 -5.28
N ASN A 74 18.52 7.50 -4.32
CA ASN A 74 18.71 8.60 -3.35
C ASN A 74 19.23 8.11 -1.99
N GLY A 75 19.81 6.91 -1.92
CA GLY A 75 20.49 6.42 -0.70
C GLY A 75 19.58 5.71 0.30
N ALA A 76 18.38 5.28 -0.11
CA ALA A 76 17.60 4.37 0.72
C ALA A 76 18.24 2.97 0.72
N ASP A 77 19.06 2.69 1.75
CA ASP A 77 19.72 1.40 1.97
C ASP A 77 18.73 0.36 2.52
N SER A 78 17.82 -0.09 1.65
CA SER A 78 16.93 -1.22 1.93
C SER A 78 17.03 -2.27 0.82
N ARG A 79 17.40 -3.49 1.24
CA ARG A 79 17.41 -4.66 0.37
C ARG A 79 16.01 -4.98 -0.16
N GLU A 80 14.97 -4.68 0.62
CA GLU A 80 13.58 -4.87 0.23
C GLU A 80 13.19 -3.91 -0.88
N LEU A 81 13.54 -2.62 -0.77
CA LEU A 81 13.33 -1.65 -1.84
C LEU A 81 14.07 -2.03 -3.12
N THR A 82 15.32 -2.51 -3.00
CA THR A 82 16.09 -3.00 -4.14
C THR A 82 15.41 -4.20 -4.80
N ARG A 83 14.91 -5.16 -4.01
CA ARG A 83 14.15 -6.32 -4.54
C ARG A 83 12.84 -5.89 -5.18
N LEU A 84 12.12 -4.93 -4.60
CA LEU A 84 10.88 -4.40 -5.15
C LEU A 84 11.14 -3.70 -6.49
N TYR A 85 12.20 -2.90 -6.57
CA TYR A 85 12.63 -2.26 -7.82
C TYR A 85 12.95 -3.29 -8.90
N VAL A 86 13.86 -4.23 -8.63
CA VAL A 86 14.28 -5.26 -9.59
C VAL A 86 13.11 -6.19 -9.96
N GLY A 87 12.30 -6.58 -8.98
CA GLY A 87 11.13 -7.45 -9.18
C GLY A 87 10.06 -6.80 -10.05
N ASN A 88 9.81 -5.50 -9.87
CA ASN A 88 8.90 -4.77 -10.73
C ASN A 88 9.51 -4.45 -12.11
N MET A 89 10.81 -4.27 -12.23
CA MET A 89 11.46 -4.06 -13.54
C MET A 89 11.49 -5.34 -14.40
N PHE A 90 11.81 -6.49 -13.80
CA PHE A 90 12.06 -7.73 -14.52
C PHE A 90 11.05 -8.81 -14.12
N ARG A 91 10.00 -9.01 -14.93
CA ARG A 91 9.08 -10.15 -14.74
C ARG A 91 9.68 -11.43 -15.32
N ARG A 92 9.34 -12.57 -14.71
CA ARG A 92 9.71 -13.90 -15.23
C ARG A 92 9.04 -14.22 -16.57
N ASP A 93 7.87 -13.64 -16.85
CA ASP A 93 7.14 -13.82 -18.12
C ASP A 93 7.74 -13.03 -19.29
N SER A 94 8.47 -11.95 -18.99
CA SER A 94 9.24 -11.18 -19.99
C SER A 94 10.36 -12.01 -20.63
N LEU A 95 10.81 -13.07 -19.95
CA LEU A 95 11.87 -13.97 -20.42
C LEU A 95 11.34 -15.11 -21.31
N ARG A 96 10.01 -15.28 -21.42
CA ARG A 96 9.39 -16.36 -22.22
C ARG A 96 8.96 -15.95 -23.62
N HIS A 97 9.00 -14.66 -23.96
CA HIS A 97 8.72 -14.15 -25.30
C HIS A 97 9.99 -13.87 -26.12
N GLY A 98 11.11 -14.48 -25.73
CA GLY A 98 12.34 -14.50 -26.52
C GLY A 98 12.48 -15.81 -27.28
N VAL A 99 11.74 -15.94 -28.39
CA VAL A 99 12.17 -16.44 -29.72
C VAL A 99 11.01 -16.32 -30.70
#